data_AF-A0A538I3A2-F1
#
_entry.id   AF-A0A538I3A2-F1
#
_cell.length_a   1.000
_cell.length_b   1.000
_cell.length_c   1.000
_cell.angle_alpha   90.00
_cell.angle_beta   90.00
_cell.angle_gamma   90.00
#
_symmetry.space_group_name_H-M   'P 1'
#
loop_
_entity.id
_entity.type
_entity.pdbx_description
1 polymer ?
#
loop_
_entity_poly.entity_id
_entity_poly.type
_entity_poly.pdbx_seq_one_letter_code
_entity_poly.pdbx_strand_id
1 'polypeptide(L)'
;MYDALRASLPTFTERQIEVIELIAAGCSNEEVGERLGISPRTAKAHSDVLRQKLGVTRRRQIPVAYRALTGDDPLSRSLESATADNGG
;
A
#
# COMPACT_ATOMS: atom_id res chain seq x y z
N MET A 1 16.63 -14.18 17.78
CA MET A 1 15.69 -15.25 17.38
C MET A 1 14.28 -14.69 17.03
N TYR A 2 14.20 -13.59 16.25
CA TYR A 2 12.95 -13.09 15.64
C TYR A 2 13.12 -12.72 14.14
N ASP A 3 14.26 -13.03 13.52
CA ASP A 3 14.54 -12.62 12.12
C ASP A 3 13.91 -13.54 11.06
N ALA A 4 13.79 -14.84 11.34
CA ALA A 4 13.31 -15.81 10.35
C ALA A 4 11.85 -15.57 9.93
N LEU A 5 11.02 -14.99 10.81
CA LEU A 5 9.63 -14.64 10.50
C LEU A 5 9.53 -13.37 9.66
N ARG A 6 10.46 -12.40 9.86
CA ARG A 6 10.53 -11.17 9.04
C ARG A 6 11.07 -11.45 7.64
N ALA A 7 11.99 -12.41 7.49
CA ALA A 7 12.57 -12.80 6.21
C ALA A 7 11.57 -13.44 5.22
N SER A 8 10.46 -13.99 5.72
CA SER A 8 9.40 -14.60 4.90
C SER A 8 8.23 -13.67 4.59
N LEU A 9 8.31 -12.39 4.97
CA LEU A 9 7.24 -11.45 4.65
C LEU A 9 7.15 -11.28 3.12
N PRO A 10 5.94 -11.31 2.54
CA PRO A 10 5.80 -11.14 1.11
C PRO A 10 6.32 -9.76 0.71
N THR A 11 7.34 -9.74 -0.16
CA THR A 11 7.92 -8.50 -0.68
C THR A 11 6.91 -7.81 -1.59
N PHE A 12 6.52 -6.58 -1.27
CA PHE A 12 5.70 -5.73 -2.13
C PHE A 12 6.59 -4.87 -3.01
N THR A 13 6.23 -4.72 -4.29
CA THR A 13 6.93 -3.76 -5.16
C THR A 13 6.58 -2.33 -4.76
N GLU A 14 7.40 -1.36 -5.15
CA GLU A 14 7.14 0.06 -4.90
C GLU A 14 5.75 0.48 -5.39
N ARG A 15 5.39 0.09 -6.63
CA ARG A 15 4.04 0.31 -7.17
C ARG A 15 2.93 -0.35 -6.36
N GLN A 16 3.17 -1.52 -5.77
CA GLN A 16 2.20 -2.16 -4.88
C GLN A 16 2.03 -1.37 -3.59
N ILE A 17 3.12 -0.84 -3.04
CA ILE A 17 3.11 0.02 -1.85
C ILE A 17 2.32 1.29 -2.13
N GLU A 18 2.63 2.02 -3.21
CA GLU A 18 1.88 3.24 -3.60
C GLU A 18 0.36 2.99 -3.70
N VAL A 19 -0.05 1.86 -4.30
CA VAL A 19 -1.46 1.47 -4.38
C VAL A 19 -2.05 1.22 -2.98
N ILE A 20 -1.32 0.57 -2.07
CA ILE A 20 -1.76 0.34 -0.68
C ILE A 20 -1.93 1.69 0.05
N GLU A 21 -0.99 2.62 -0.11
CA GLU A 21 -1.02 3.95 0.50
C GLU A 21 -2.26 4.74 0.04
N LEU A 22 -2.52 4.76 -1.26
CA LEU A 22 -3.69 5.45 -1.81
C LEU A 22 -5.02 4.79 -1.38
N ILE A 23 -5.05 3.46 -1.25
CA ILE A 23 -6.22 2.76 -0.69
C ILE A 23 -6.40 3.12 0.79
N ALA A 24 -5.31 3.22 1.55
CA ALA A 24 -5.32 3.62 2.96
C ALA A 24 -5.82 5.06 3.13
N ALA A 25 -5.49 5.94 2.19
CA ALA A 25 -5.98 7.31 2.12
C ALA A 25 -7.46 7.42 1.69
N GLY A 26 -8.12 6.31 1.36
CA GLY A 26 -9.53 6.28 0.96
C GLY A 26 -9.80 6.55 -0.52
N CYS A 27 -8.76 6.67 -1.35
CA CYS A 27 -8.92 6.88 -2.79
C CYS A 27 -9.67 5.71 -3.43
N SER A 28 -10.48 5.99 -4.44
CA SER A 28 -11.13 5.03 -5.34
C SER A 28 -10.16 4.49 -6.41
N ASN A 29 -10.57 3.49 -7.20
CA ASN A 29 -9.70 2.99 -8.29
C ASN A 29 -9.47 4.05 -9.38
N GLU A 30 -10.41 4.98 -9.54
CA GLU A 30 -10.29 6.09 -10.48
C GLU A 30 -9.21 7.07 -10.02
N GLU A 31 -9.30 7.53 -8.76
CA GLU A 31 -8.31 8.40 -8.14
C GLU A 31 -6.92 7.75 -8.03
N VAL A 32 -6.86 6.44 -7.77
CA VAL A 32 -5.59 5.68 -7.81
C VAL A 32 -5.01 5.67 -9.21
N GLY A 33 -5.85 5.47 -10.23
CA GLY A 33 -5.43 5.50 -11.62
C GLY A 33 -4.85 6.86 -12.01
N GLU A 34 -5.57 7.92 -11.68
CA GLU A 34 -5.15 9.30 -11.93
C GLU A 34 -3.82 9.63 -11.27
N ARG A 35 -3.67 9.34 -9.97
CA ARG A 35 -2.44 9.65 -9.21
C ARG A 35 -1.22 8.86 -9.67
N LEU A 36 -1.41 7.62 -10.14
CA LEU A 36 -0.31 6.76 -10.58
C LEU A 36 -0.08 6.81 -12.10
N GLY A 37 -0.87 7.57 -12.85
CA GLY A 37 -0.77 7.66 -14.31
C GLY A 37 -1.15 6.34 -15.02
N ILE A 38 -2.08 5.58 -14.45
CA ILE A 38 -2.56 4.29 -14.99
C ILE A 38 -4.08 4.28 -15.16
N SER A 39 -4.60 3.36 -15.97
CA SER A 39 -6.06 3.25 -16.12
C SER A 39 -6.73 2.78 -14.81
N PRO A 40 -8.00 3.18 -14.54
CA PRO A 40 -8.77 2.67 -13.39
C PRO A 40 -8.89 1.14 -13.39
N ARG A 41 -8.90 0.53 -14.59
CA ARG A 41 -8.87 -0.93 -14.77
C ARG A 41 -7.56 -1.53 -14.26
N THR A 42 -6.42 -0.89 -14.55
CA THR A 42 -5.10 -1.30 -14.06
C THR A 42 -5.01 -1.15 -12.54
N ALA A 43 -5.51 -0.05 -11.98
CA ALA A 43 -5.60 0.15 -10.53
C ALA A 43 -6.44 -0.94 -9.83
N LYS A 44 -7.56 -1.35 -10.44
CA LYS A 44 -8.36 -2.48 -9.97
C LYS A 44 -7.56 -3.79 -10.02
N ALA A 45 -6.84 -4.06 -11.10
CA ALA A 45 -6.01 -5.26 -11.21
C ALA A 45 -4.92 -5.31 -10.13
N HIS A 46 -4.26 -4.19 -9.83
CA HIS A 46 -3.35 -4.10 -8.69
C HIS A 46 -4.04 -4.40 -7.37
N SER A 47 -5.24 -3.85 -7.14
CA SER A 47 -6.03 -4.12 -5.93
C SER A 47 -6.40 -5.61 -5.79
N ASP A 48 -6.71 -6.30 -6.89
CA ASP A 48 -7.04 -7.72 -6.86
C ASP A 48 -5.82 -8.60 -6.58
N VAL A 49 -4.66 -8.27 -7.17
CA VAL A 49 -3.39 -8.95 -6.84
C VAL A 49 -3.03 -8.75 -5.36
N LEU A 50 -3.19 -7.53 -4.84
CA LEU A 50 -2.95 -7.22 -3.43
C LEU A 50 -3.91 -7.99 -2.51
N ARG A 51 -5.19 -8.09 -2.87
CA ARG A 51 -6.19 -8.89 -2.14
C ARG A 51 -5.78 -10.36 -2.04
N GLN A 52 -5.36 -10.95 -3.15
CA GLN A 52 -4.90 -12.34 -3.19
C GLN A 52 -3.64 -12.53 -2.33
N LYS A 53 -2.66 -11.62 -2.47
CA LYS A 53 -1.37 -11.68 -1.74
C LYS A 53 -1.53 -11.48 -0.23
N LEU A 54 -2.49 -10.65 0.19
CA LEU A 54 -2.79 -10.38 1.60
C LEU A 54 -3.88 -11.30 2.18
N GLY A 55 -4.50 -12.16 1.37
CA GLY A 55 -5.56 -13.06 1.81
C GLY A 55 -6.86 -12.35 2.22
N VAL A 56 -7.16 -11.16 1.66
CA VAL A 56 -8.35 -10.37 2.03
C VAL A 56 -9.42 -10.32 0.94
N THR A 57 -10.68 -10.35 1.36
CA THR A 57 -11.81 -10.34 0.44
C THR A 57 -12.18 -8.95 -0.04
N ARG A 58 -11.92 -7.89 0.72
CA ARG A 58 -12.37 -6.53 0.37
C ARG A 58 -11.18 -5.59 0.24
N ARG A 59 -11.19 -4.73 -0.80
CA ARG A 59 -10.13 -3.73 -1.05
C ARG A 59 -9.82 -2.87 0.19
N ARG A 60 -10.85 -2.43 0.90
CA ARG A 60 -10.69 -1.64 2.14
C ARG A 60 -9.96 -2.37 3.28
N GLN A 61 -9.81 -3.69 3.20
CA GLN A 61 -9.05 -4.48 4.17
C GLN A 61 -7.56 -4.54 3.83
N ILE A 62 -7.15 -4.13 2.62
CA ILE A 62 -5.75 -4.15 2.17
C ILE A 62 -4.82 -3.38 3.15
N PRO A 63 -5.12 -2.12 3.55
CA PRO A 63 -4.23 -1.38 4.45
C PRO A 63 -4.09 -2.03 5.82
N VAL A 64 -5.20 -2.54 6.36
CA VAL A 64 -5.25 -3.22 7.67
C VAL A 64 -4.44 -4.51 7.62
N ALA A 65 -4.60 -5.32 6.57
CA ALA A 65 -3.86 -6.56 6.41
C ALA A 65 -2.36 -6.32 6.15
N TYR A 66 -2.02 -5.28 5.37
CA TYR A 66 -0.63 -4.87 5.18
C TYR A 66 0.01 -4.52 6.52
N ARG A 67 -0.61 -3.63 7.31
CA ARG A 67 -0.09 -3.23 8.63
C ARG A 67 0.05 -4.43 9.57
N ALA A 68 -0.92 -5.34 9.59
CA ALA A 68 -0.87 -6.55 10.42
C ALA A 68 0.27 -7.49 10.02
N LEU A 69 0.63 -7.52 8.73
CA LEU A 69 1.65 -8.41 8.18
C LEU A 69 3.06 -7.82 8.30
N THR A 70 3.24 -6.55 7.99
CA THR A 70 4.56 -5.89 7.94
C THR A 70 4.92 -5.16 9.23
N GLY A 71 3.93 -4.80 10.05
CA GLY A 71 4.09 -3.86 11.16
C GLY A 71 4.24 -2.40 10.72
N ASP A 72 4.27 -2.15 9.41
CA ASP A 72 4.45 -0.82 8.81
C ASP A 72 3.09 -0.18 8.54
N ASP A 73 2.93 1.08 8.91
CA ASP A 73 1.74 1.83 8.55
C ASP A 73 1.92 2.51 7.18
N PRO A 74 1.10 2.19 6.17
CA PRO A 74 1.27 2.74 4.84
C PRO A 74 1.10 4.27 4.79
N LEU A 75 0.36 4.88 5.73
CA LEU A 75 0.21 6.34 5.76
C LEU A 75 1.36 7.08 6.46
N SER A 76 2.21 6.37 7.21
CA SER A 76 3.32 6.99 7.94
C SER A 76 4.39 7.54 7.01
N ARG A 77 4.65 6.85 5.88
CA ARG A 77 5.66 7.25 4.90
C ARG A 77 5.33 8.56 4.17
N SER A 78 4.05 8.84 3.92
CA SER A 78 3.62 10.11 3.32
C SER A 78 3.67 11.30 4.29
N LEU A 79 3.65 11.05 5.61
CA LEU A 79 3.81 12.09 6.64
C LEU A 79 5.28 12.48 6.81
N GLU A 80 6.21 11.51 6.76
CA GLU A 80 7.65 11.78 6.89
C GLU A 80 8.17 12.65 5.74
N SER A 81 7.67 12.45 4.50
CA SER A 81 8.05 13.28 3.35
C SER A 81 7.59 14.74 3.46
N ALA A 82 6.53 15.03 4.22
CA ALA A 82 6.04 16.41 4.44
C ALA A 82 6.83 17.15 5.54
N THR A 83 7.56 16.42 6.40
CA THR A 83 8.37 17.01 7.48
C THR A 83 9.82 17.34 7.08
N ALA A 84 10.26 16.95 5.88
CA ALA A 84 11.63 17.16 5.42
C ALA A 84 11.87 18.47 4.64
N ASP A 85 10.84 19.32 4.45
CA ASP A 85 10.94 20.55 3.65
C ASP A 85 10.68 21.83 4.48
N ASN A 86 11.30 21.93 5.65
CA ASN A 86 11.44 23.19 6.38
C ASN A 86 12.86 23.31 6.93
N GLY A 87 13.77 23.83 6.11
CA GLY A 87 15.14 24.09 6.52
C GLY A 87 15.91 24.94 5.53
N GLY A 88 15.82 26.28 5.68
CA GLY A 88 16.83 27.24 5.22
C GLY A 88 16.40 28.19 4.11
#